data_AF-A0A963PVD1-F1
#
_entry.id   AF-A0A963PVD1-F1
#
_cell.length_a   1.000
_cell.length_b   1.000
_cell.length_c   1.000
_cell.angle_alpha   90.00
_cell.angle_beta   90.00
_cell.angle_gamma   90.00
#
_symmetry.space_group_name_H-M   'P 1'
#
loop_
_entity.id
_entity.type
_entity.pdbx_description
1 polymer ?
#
loop_
_entity_poly.entity_id
_entity_poly.type
_entity_poly.pdbx_seq_one_letter_code
_entity_poly.pdbx_strand_id
1 'polypeptide(L)' 'MNIVILDDYQDAVRKLSCASKLEAYSAKVHTNTVKGMGQLSVRLKDADIVVLIRERTHLTRAIIDKL' A
#
# COMPACT_ATOMS: atom_id res chain seq x y z
N MET A 1 -7.43 -11.72 -3.38
CA MET A 1 -7.44 -10.33 -2.87
C MET A 1 -6.05 -9.76 -3.00
N ASN A 2 -5.94 -8.59 -3.62
CA ASN A 2 -4.71 -7.84 -3.82
C ASN A 2 -4.54 -6.84 -2.67
N ILE A 3 -3.46 -7.01 -1.90
CA ILE A 3 -3.14 -6.17 -0.76
C ILE A 3 -1.97 -5.27 -1.13
N VAL A 4 -2.12 -3.97 -0.94
CA VAL A 4 -1.05 -2.99 -1.19
C VAL A 4 -0.60 -2.38 0.13
N ILE A 5 0.69 -2.53 0.45
CA ILE A 5 1.33 -1.93 1.62
C ILE A 5 2.19 -0.75 1.15
N LEU A 6 1.91 0.45 1.66
CA LEU A 6 2.56 1.69 1.22
C LEU A 6 3.71 2.11 2.15
N ASP A 7 4.70 2.76 1.55
CA ASP A 7 5.78 3.51 2.23
C ASP A 7 6.64 2.70 3.22
N ASP A 8 6.92 1.42 2.92
CA ASP A 8 7.86 0.61 3.70
C ASP A 8 9.31 0.85 3.25
N TYR A 9 9.87 2.00 3.63
CA TYR A 9 11.16 2.50 3.13
C TYR A 9 12.33 1.50 3.20
N GLN A 10 12.32 0.57 4.16
CA GLN A 10 13.41 -0.37 4.41
C GLN A 10 13.09 -1.80 3.96
N ASP A 11 11.93 -2.02 3.31
CA ASP A 11 11.39 -3.36 3.01
C ASP A 11 11.42 -4.27 4.26
N ALA A 12 10.97 -3.71 5.38
CA ALA A 12 11.01 -4.37 6.68
C ALA A 12 9.77 -5.25 6.91
N VAL A 13 8.61 -4.87 6.36
CA VAL A 13 7.32 -5.53 6.61
C VAL A 13 7.37 -6.99 6.22
N ARG A 14 7.99 -7.34 5.09
CA ARG A 14 8.13 -8.73 4.61
C ARG A 14 8.95 -9.62 5.55
N LYS A 15 9.76 -9.03 6.43
CA LYS A 15 10.65 -9.73 7.37
C LYS A 15 10.04 -9.88 8.75
N LEU A 16 8.89 -9.25 9.00
CA LEU A 16 8.19 -9.39 10.28
C LEU A 16 7.52 -10.76 10.37
N SER A 17 7.49 -11.34 11.57
CA SER A 17 6.81 -12.62 11.82
C SER A 17 5.33 -12.60 11.41
N CYS A 18 4.67 -11.45 11.52
CA CYS A 18 3.27 -11.29 11.13
C CYS A 18 3.02 -11.27 9.61
N ALA A 19 4.06 -11.13 8.78
CA ALA A 19 3.92 -11.19 7.32
C ALA A 19 3.37 -12.54 6.84
N SER A 20 3.65 -13.61 7.60
CA SER A 20 3.11 -14.96 7.37
C SER A 20 1.56 -14.99 7.30
N LYS A 21 0.88 -14.06 7.98
CA LYS A 21 -0.59 -13.95 7.95
C LYS A 21 -1.13 -13.55 6.57
N LEU A 22 -0.29 -13.00 5.70
CA LEU A 22 -0.66 -12.53 4.37
C LEU A 22 -0.26 -13.50 3.26
N GLU A 23 0.35 -14.65 3.56
CA GLU A 23 0.87 -15.61 2.56
C GLU A 23 -0.21 -16.15 1.61
N ALA A 24 -1.46 -16.26 2.07
CA ALA A 24 -2.59 -16.71 1.25
C ALA A 24 -3.09 -15.62 0.27
N TYR A 25 -2.55 -14.41 0.32
CA TYR A 25 -3.00 -13.26 -0.46
C TYR A 25 -1.86 -12.67 -1.29
N SER A 26 -2.22 -12.01 -2.40
CA SER A 26 -1.24 -11.31 -3.23
C SER A 26 -0.90 -9.97 -2.57
N ALA A 27 0.16 -9.95 -1.75
CA ALA A 27 0.61 -8.75 -1.05
C ALA A 27 1.78 -8.07 -1.78
N LYS A 28 1.60 -6.81 -2.16
CA LYS A 28 2.61 -5.96 -2.79
C LYS A 28 3.05 -4.86 -1.82
N VAL A 29 4.34 -4.86 -1.48
CA VAL A 29 4.96 -3.84 -0.63
C VAL A 29 5.66 -2.79 -1.49
N HIS A 30 5.36 -1.51 -1.27
CA HIS A 30 6.03 -0.39 -1.89
C HIS A 30 7.02 0.26 -0.93
N THR A 31 8.28 0.31 -1.35
CA THR A 31 9.39 0.82 -0.55
C THR A 31 9.69 2.31 -0.77
N ASN A 32 8.82 3.00 -1.51
CA ASN A 32 8.98 4.40 -1.84
C ASN A 32 7.65 5.16 -1.78
N THR A 33 7.74 6.44 -1.43
CA THR A 33 6.61 7.36 -1.49
C THR A 33 6.41 7.88 -2.90
N VAL A 34 5.15 7.87 -3.34
CA VAL A 34 4.72 8.55 -4.56
C VAL A 34 4.21 9.94 -4.20
N LYS A 35 4.64 10.95 -4.97
CA LYS A 35 4.17 12.32 -4.80
C LYS A 35 3.14 12.62 -5.89
N GLY A 36 1.94 13.00 -5.46
CA GLY A 36 0.86 13.39 -6.36
C GLY A 36 -0.21 12.31 -6.56
N MET A 37 -1.44 12.77 -6.71
CA MET A 37 -2.63 11.90 -6.72
C MET A 37 -2.62 10.89 -7.88
N GLY A 38 -2.18 11.29 -9.08
CA GLY A 38 -2.22 10.41 -10.25
C GLY A 38 -1.35 9.16 -10.10
N GLN A 39 -0.13 9.32 -9.58
CA GLN A 39 0.77 8.18 -9.35
C GLN A 39 0.23 7.26 -8.24
N LEU A 40 -0.36 7.83 -7.20
CA LEU A 40 -0.98 7.05 -6.13
C LEU A 40 -2.22 6.28 -6.63
N SER A 41 -3.09 6.91 -7.44
CA SER A 41 -4.24 6.22 -8.04
C SER A 41 -3.82 5.05 -8.92
N VAL A 42 -2.79 5.21 -9.76
CA VAL A 42 -2.26 4.09 -10.59
C VAL A 42 -1.74 2.95 -9.72
N ARG A 43 -1.05 3.28 -8.62
CA ARG A 43 -0.50 2.29 -7.70
C ARG A 43 -1.58 1.52 -6.93
N LEU A 44 -2.71 2.16 -6.65
CA LEU A 44 -3.84 1.59 -5.93
C LEU A 44 -4.92 0.98 -6.83
N LYS A 45 -4.81 1.13 -8.15
CA LYS A 45 -5.84 0.75 -9.13
C LYS A 45 -6.39 -0.68 -8.97
N ASP A 46 -5.51 -1.63 -8.71
CA ASP A 46 -5.87 -3.06 -8.61
C ASP A 46 -5.89 -3.54 -7.15
N ALA A 47 -5.90 -2.63 -6.17
CA ALA A 47 -5.85 -2.94 -4.75
C ALA A 47 -7.25 -3.20 -4.20
N ASP A 48 -7.49 -4.39 -3.66
CA ASP A 48 -8.70 -4.69 -2.87
C ASP A 48 -8.56 -4.15 -1.44
N ILE A 49 -7.32 -4.15 -0.90
CA ILE A 49 -7.00 -3.74 0.47
C ILE A 49 -5.76 -2.85 0.45
N VAL A 50 -5.80 -1.75 1.18
CA VAL A 50 -4.64 -0.85 1.38
C VAL A 50 -4.22 -0.83 2.84
N VAL A 51 -2.95 -1.13 3.09
CA VAL A 51 -2.32 -1.06 4.42
C VAL A 51 -1.44 0.18 4.48
N LEU A 52 -1.82 1.12 5.34
CA LEU A 52 -1.08 2.35 5.57
C LEU A 52 -0.10 2.19 6.74
N ILE A 53 1.13 2.65 6.57
CA ILE A 53 2.08 2.79 7.66
C ILE A 53 1.92 4.20 8.25
N ARG A 54 1.06 4.30 9.26
CA ARG A 54 0.77 5.55 9.97
C ARG A 54 0.36 6.65 8.96
N GLU A 55 0.95 7.83 9.06
CA GLU A 55 0.64 9.03 8.29
C GLU A 55 1.54 9.24 7.06
N ARG A 56 2.30 8.21 6.62
CA ARG A 56 3.23 8.33 5.48
C ARG A 56 2.54 8.60 4.14
N THR A 57 1.30 8.11 3.99
CA THR A 57 0.43 8.42 2.83
C THR A 57 -0.90 8.97 3.32
N HIS A 58 -1.32 10.10 2.74
CA HIS A 58 -2.64 10.67 2.95
C HIS A 58 -3.64 10.14 1.91
N LEU A 59 -4.70 9.48 2.36
CA LEU A 59 -5.85 9.11 1.53
C LEU A 59 -6.90 10.22 1.59
N THR A 60 -6.75 11.24 0.74
CA THR A 60 -7.73 12.31 0.62
C THR A 60 -9.01 11.83 -0.07
N ARG A 61 -10.13 12.52 0.14
CA ARG A 61 -11.40 12.22 -0.54
C ARG A 61 -11.25 12.10 -2.06
N ALA A 62 -10.48 13.01 -2.65
CA ALA A 62 -10.21 13.02 -4.09
C ALA A 62 -9.45 11.78 -4.61
N ILE A 63 -8.67 11.11 -3.75
CA ILE A 63 -8.05 9.82 -4.10
C ILE A 63 -9.09 8.71 -3.99
N ILE A 64 -9.86 8.66 -2.90
CA ILE A 64 -10.88 7.64 -2.67
C ILE A 64 -11.93 7.64 -3.79
N ASP A 65 -12.32 8.80 -4.30
CA ASP A 65 -13.28 8.92 -5.42
C ASP A 65 -12.75 8.38 -6.77
N LYS A 66 -11.46 8.08 -6.86
CA LYS A 66 -10.79 7.55 -8.07
C LYS A 66 -10.40 6.08 -7.97
N LEU A 67 -10.61 5.45 -6.80
CA LEU A 67 -10.39 4.03 -6.58
C LEU A 67 -11.68 3.27 -6.89
#